data_AF-A0A3G9G444-F1
#
_entry.id   AF-A0A3G9G444-F1
#
_cell.length_a   1.000
_cell.length_b   1.000
_cell.length_c   1.000
_cell.angle_alpha   90.00
_cell.angle_beta   90.00
_cell.angle_gamma   90.00
#
_symmetry.space_group_name_H-M   'P 1'
#
loop_
_entity.id
_entity.type
_entity.pdbx_description
1 polymer ?
#
loop_
_entity_poly.entity_id
_entity_poly.type
_entity_poly.pdbx_seq_one_letter_code
_entity_poly.pdbx_strand_id
1 'polypeptide(L)'
;MADATVATQLIEHAGAVILATGAVGTAASALVDASRGILPSGGVSACGYKHIKAVYEALEPALSVALGRSWEPVLRGYWLNGTPHEQQINTVIAMVRLGLNDDNPQALLDRLLDTGAPGVKLASSEASAPVPVEVASLKDAVRLIKNPPAPPLEADGPVALEAAEPEVTRAEALRTQQAFDALGRFDALVRARLEAAFELAAHDYRAKARLSAAVVSLGLALACGAAFAYADDTVPEGVVFAGAAILGLLAVPLAPIAKDLTSALRAASDALKTVTSKG
;
A
#
# COMPACT_ATOMS: atom_id res chain seq x y z
N MET A 1 22.17 43.57 -27.31
CA MET A 1 22.81 43.27 -26.00
C MET A 1 21.81 43.33 -24.84
N ALA A 2 20.99 44.39 -24.67
CA ALA A 2 20.02 44.47 -23.56
C ALA A 2 18.99 43.31 -23.51
N ASP A 3 18.47 42.89 -24.66
CA ASP A 3 17.44 41.82 -24.74
C ASP A 3 17.92 40.45 -24.24
N ALA A 4 19.17 40.08 -24.54
CA ALA A 4 19.73 38.79 -24.16
C ALA A 4 20.04 38.72 -22.65
N THR A 5 20.45 39.85 -22.05
CA THR A 5 20.65 39.96 -20.60
C THR A 5 19.33 39.83 -19.85
N VAL A 6 18.26 40.49 -20.34
CA VAL A 6 16.92 40.38 -19.76
C VAL A 6 16.37 38.96 -19.87
N ALA A 7 16.52 38.32 -21.03
CA ALA A 7 16.11 36.92 -21.22
C ALA A 7 16.82 35.96 -20.26
N THR A 8 18.12 36.18 -20.03
CA THR A 8 18.91 35.36 -19.09
C THR A 8 18.44 35.54 -17.65
N GLN A 9 18.22 36.78 -17.20
CA GLN A 9 17.70 37.07 -15.86
C GLN A 9 16.31 36.47 -15.63
N LEU A 10 15.43 36.55 -16.63
CA LEU A 10 14.10 35.92 -16.58
C LEU A 10 14.19 34.41 -16.41
N ILE A 11 15.08 33.72 -17.13
CA ILE A 11 15.26 32.27 -17.01
C ILE A 11 15.77 31.88 -15.61
N GLU A 12 16.72 32.64 -15.06
CA GLU A 12 17.25 32.41 -13.72
C GLU A 12 16.18 32.63 -12.63
N HIS A 13 15.38 33.69 -12.75
CA HIS A 13 14.29 33.98 -11.81
C HIS A 13 13.18 32.93 -11.91
N ALA A 14 12.80 32.53 -13.13
CA ALA A 14 11.82 31.46 -13.33
C ALA A 14 12.29 30.14 -12.72
N GLY A 15 13.57 29.77 -12.91
CA GLY A 15 14.16 28.59 -12.29
C GLY A 15 14.13 28.64 -10.76
N ALA A 16 14.44 29.79 -10.16
CA ALA A 16 14.36 29.98 -8.70
C ALA A 16 12.93 29.83 -8.17
N VAL A 17 11.95 30.42 -8.86
CA VAL A 17 10.52 30.30 -8.49
C VAL A 17 10.05 28.85 -8.60
N ILE A 18 10.42 28.13 -9.67
CA ILE A 18 10.04 26.71 -9.86
C ILE A 18 10.64 25.83 -8.76
N LEU A 19 11.92 26.01 -8.42
CA LEU A 19 12.56 25.28 -7.32
C LEU A 19 11.89 25.57 -5.97
N ALA A 20 11.65 26.84 -5.66
CA ALA A 20 11.00 27.23 -4.41
C ALA A 20 9.59 26.62 -4.31
N THR A 21 8.83 26.67 -5.41
CA THR A 21 7.48 26.08 -5.50
C THR A 21 7.51 24.57 -5.31
N GLY A 22 8.45 23.87 -5.93
CA GLY A 22 8.64 22.43 -5.74
C GLY A 22 9.09 22.04 -4.32
N ALA A 23 9.92 22.87 -3.69
CA ALA A 23 10.34 22.68 -2.30
C ALA A 23 9.17 22.82 -1.32
N VAL A 24 8.30 23.82 -1.52
CA VAL A 24 7.06 23.98 -0.74
C VAL A 24 6.15 22.75 -0.89
N GLY A 25 5.96 22.24 -2.11
CA GLY A 25 5.16 21.03 -2.35
C GLY A 25 5.73 19.78 -1.66
N THR A 26 7.06 19.64 -1.64
CA THR A 26 7.75 18.56 -0.94
C THR A 26 7.57 18.67 0.58
N ALA A 27 7.74 19.87 1.14
CA ALA A 27 7.55 20.13 2.56
C ALA A 27 6.09 19.91 3.01
N ALA A 28 5.13 20.35 2.21
CA ALA A 28 3.70 20.12 2.48
C ALA A 28 3.36 18.62 2.49
N SER A 29 3.94 17.85 1.56
CA SER A 29 3.77 16.39 1.51
C SER A 29 4.39 15.70 2.73
N ALA A 30 5.59 16.11 3.14
CA ALA A 30 6.23 15.60 4.36
C ALA A 30 5.42 15.92 5.63
N LEU A 31 4.80 17.11 5.70
CA LEU A 31 3.92 17.47 6.82
C LEU A 31 2.66 16.60 6.86
N VAL A 32 2.06 16.30 5.71
CA VAL A 32 0.94 15.36 5.60
C VAL A 32 1.34 13.96 6.04
N ASP A 33 2.51 13.48 5.63
CA ASP A 33 3.01 12.16 6.06
C ASP A 33 3.30 12.13 7.56
N ALA A 34 3.86 13.20 8.14
CA ALA A 34 4.11 13.32 9.58
C ALA A 34 2.79 13.33 10.40
N SER A 35 1.69 13.81 9.82
CA SER A 35 0.38 13.83 10.49
C SER A 35 -0.16 12.44 10.88
N ARG A 36 0.36 11.38 10.24
CA ARG A 36 0.01 9.98 10.54
C ARG A 36 0.21 9.60 12.00
N GLY A 37 1.26 10.13 12.65
CA GLY A 37 1.60 9.83 14.05
C GLY A 37 0.95 10.77 15.07
N ILE A 38 0.38 11.89 14.61
CA ILE A 38 -0.12 12.97 15.49
C ILE A 38 -1.65 12.92 15.62
N LEU A 39 -2.36 12.52 14.56
CA LEU A 39 -3.82 12.50 14.57
C LEU A 39 -4.37 11.19 15.16
N PRO A 40 -5.37 11.25 16.07
CA PRO A 40 -5.90 10.08 16.79
C PRO A 40 -6.52 9.00 15.89
N SER A 41 -6.84 9.33 14.63
CA SER A 41 -7.38 8.41 13.64
C SER A 41 -6.33 7.83 12.67
N GLY A 42 -5.06 8.24 12.76
CA GLY A 42 -4.01 7.90 11.79
C GLY A 42 -4.00 8.79 10.54
N GLY A 43 -4.74 9.91 10.57
CA GLY A 43 -4.76 10.92 9.50
C GLY A 43 -5.21 10.37 8.14
N VAL A 44 -4.52 10.77 7.08
CA VAL A 44 -4.82 10.36 5.70
C VAL A 44 -4.71 8.84 5.49
N SER A 45 -3.88 8.16 6.29
CA SER A 45 -3.71 6.70 6.24
C SER A 45 -4.96 5.92 6.63
N ALA A 46 -5.88 6.53 7.39
CA ALA A 46 -7.16 5.91 7.73
C ALA A 46 -8.02 5.63 6.49
N CYS A 47 -7.85 6.42 5.43
CA CYS A 47 -8.69 6.35 4.26
C CYS A 47 -8.44 5.13 3.37
N GLY A 48 -7.17 4.70 3.27
CA GLY A 48 -6.82 3.47 2.53
C GLY A 48 -7.17 2.21 3.31
N TYR A 49 -7.09 2.27 4.65
CA TYR A 49 -7.29 1.11 5.52
C TYR A 49 -8.68 0.48 5.40
N LYS A 50 -9.72 1.24 5.01
CA LYS A 50 -11.09 0.72 4.86
C LYS A 50 -11.16 -0.50 3.92
N HIS A 51 -10.35 -0.53 2.86
CA HIS A 51 -10.34 -1.61 1.87
C HIS A 51 -9.69 -2.88 2.44
N ILE A 52 -8.58 -2.69 3.15
CA ILE A 52 -7.86 -3.76 3.85
C ILE A 52 -8.75 -4.31 4.97
N LYS A 53 -9.42 -3.43 5.72
CA LYS A 53 -10.32 -3.79 6.82
C LYS A 53 -11.44 -4.72 6.36
N ALA A 54 -12.05 -4.45 5.22
CA ALA A 54 -13.10 -5.30 4.67
C ALA A 54 -12.63 -6.75 4.43
N VAL A 55 -11.40 -6.94 3.96
CA VAL A 55 -10.81 -8.27 3.79
C VAL A 55 -10.49 -8.90 5.15
N TYR A 56 -9.97 -8.13 6.10
CA TYR A 56 -9.69 -8.65 7.44
C TYR A 56 -10.97 -9.05 8.20
N GLU A 57 -12.07 -8.32 8.05
CA GLU A 57 -13.38 -8.67 8.60
C GLU A 57 -13.91 -9.99 8.00
N ALA A 58 -13.62 -10.26 6.72
CA ALA A 58 -13.90 -11.57 6.11
C ALA A 58 -13.10 -12.70 6.78
N LEU A 59 -11.85 -12.41 7.15
CA LEU A 59 -10.90 -13.34 7.78
C LEU A 59 -11.05 -13.42 9.32
N GLU A 60 -11.94 -12.63 9.92
CA GLU A 60 -12.16 -12.52 11.36
C GLU A 60 -12.27 -13.90 12.07
N PRO A 61 -13.00 -14.91 11.54
CA PRO A 61 -13.12 -16.20 12.23
C PRO A 61 -11.79 -16.93 12.45
N ALA A 62 -10.80 -16.73 11.59
CA ALA A 62 -9.45 -17.26 11.79
C ALA A 62 -8.59 -16.31 12.62
N LEU A 63 -8.63 -15.01 12.31
CA LEU A 63 -7.81 -14.01 12.99
C LEU A 63 -8.13 -13.90 14.49
N SER A 64 -9.40 -14.04 14.87
CA SER A 64 -9.83 -14.04 16.27
C SER A 64 -9.32 -15.25 17.05
N VAL A 65 -9.14 -16.40 16.40
CA VAL A 65 -8.54 -17.60 17.01
C VAL A 65 -7.03 -17.42 17.19
N ALA A 66 -6.35 -16.86 16.19
CA ALA A 66 -4.89 -16.71 16.21
C ALA A 66 -4.39 -15.56 17.10
N LEU A 67 -5.08 -14.42 17.09
CA LEU A 67 -4.65 -13.17 17.76
C LEU A 67 -5.57 -12.73 18.90
N GLY A 68 -6.69 -13.43 19.12
CA GLY A 68 -7.70 -13.04 20.08
C GLY A 68 -8.56 -11.85 19.62
N ARG A 69 -9.27 -11.22 20.57
CA ARG A 69 -10.17 -10.07 20.31
C ARG A 69 -9.43 -8.81 19.85
N SER A 70 -8.12 -8.75 20.02
CA SER A 70 -7.27 -7.60 19.67
C SER A 70 -6.65 -7.69 18.27
N TRP A 71 -7.13 -8.58 17.41
CA TRP A 71 -6.57 -8.77 16.07
C TRP A 71 -6.59 -7.47 15.24
N GLU A 72 -7.67 -6.68 15.30
CA GLU A 72 -7.83 -5.48 14.48
C GLU A 72 -6.78 -4.40 14.82
N PRO A 73 -6.59 -3.99 16.10
CA PRO A 73 -5.53 -3.05 16.46
C PRO A 73 -4.13 -3.49 16.02
N VAL A 74 -3.83 -4.78 16.12
CA VAL A 74 -2.51 -5.33 15.73
C VAL A 74 -2.29 -5.18 14.23
N LEU A 75 -3.25 -5.63 13.41
CA LEU A 75 -3.13 -5.53 11.96
C LEU A 75 -3.20 -4.08 11.45
N ARG A 76 -4.02 -3.24 12.09
CA ARG A 76 -4.03 -1.79 11.82
C ARG A 76 -2.67 -1.15 12.13
N GLY A 77 -1.97 -1.63 13.16
CA GLY A 77 -0.62 -1.20 13.51
C GLY A 77 0.38 -1.40 12.38
N TYR A 78 0.37 -2.56 11.71
CA TYR A 78 1.27 -2.82 10.56
C TYR A 78 1.05 -1.84 9.41
N TRP A 79 -0.22 -1.52 9.11
CA TRP A 79 -0.55 -0.52 8.10
C TRP A 79 -0.05 0.88 8.47
N LEU A 80 -0.32 1.33 9.71
CA LEU A 80 0.08 2.65 10.18
C LEU A 80 1.61 2.82 10.25
N ASN A 81 2.32 1.76 10.63
CA ASN A 81 3.78 1.73 10.72
C ASN A 81 4.47 1.59 9.34
N GLY A 82 3.70 1.41 8.26
CA GLY A 82 4.25 1.31 6.91
C GLY A 82 5.06 0.04 6.67
N THR A 83 4.70 -1.08 7.31
CA THR A 83 5.34 -2.39 7.06
C THR A 83 5.24 -2.77 5.58
N PRO A 84 6.27 -3.38 4.95
CA PRO A 84 6.20 -3.81 3.55
C PRO A 84 4.98 -4.68 3.25
N HIS A 85 4.28 -4.42 2.15
CA HIS A 85 3.02 -5.10 1.81
C HIS A 85 3.15 -6.62 1.79
N GLU A 86 4.19 -7.14 1.14
CA GLU A 86 4.46 -8.57 1.05
C GLU A 86 4.63 -9.21 2.44
N GLN A 87 5.35 -8.52 3.33
CA GLN A 87 5.54 -8.98 4.71
C GLN A 87 4.19 -9.02 5.47
N GLN A 88 3.34 -7.99 5.30
CA GLN A 88 2.02 -7.96 5.92
C GLN A 88 1.13 -9.10 5.42
N ILE A 89 1.09 -9.32 4.11
CA ILE A 89 0.30 -10.38 3.48
C ILE A 89 0.73 -11.75 4.00
N ASN A 90 2.04 -12.04 4.00
CA ASN A 90 2.57 -13.31 4.51
C ASN A 90 2.26 -13.51 5.99
N THR A 91 2.36 -12.44 6.78
CA THR A 91 2.03 -12.47 8.22
C THR A 91 0.56 -12.78 8.44
N VAL A 92 -0.34 -12.14 7.69
CA VAL A 92 -1.79 -12.39 7.78
C VAL A 92 -2.12 -13.81 7.35
N ILE A 93 -1.54 -14.33 6.26
CA ILE A 93 -1.75 -15.72 5.82
C ILE A 93 -1.29 -16.70 6.91
N ALA A 94 -0.12 -16.46 7.52
CA ALA A 94 0.36 -17.30 8.62
C ALA A 94 -0.58 -17.28 9.83
N MET A 95 -1.12 -16.10 10.18
CA MET A 95 -2.10 -15.95 11.26
C MET A 95 -3.43 -16.64 10.92
N VAL A 96 -3.90 -16.53 9.68
CA VAL A 96 -5.10 -17.24 9.21
C VAL A 96 -4.88 -18.74 9.31
N ARG A 97 -3.74 -19.26 8.84
CA ARG A 97 -3.39 -20.69 8.96
C ARG A 97 -3.38 -21.15 10.42
N LEU A 98 -2.81 -20.36 11.33
CA LEU A 98 -2.81 -20.67 12.77
C LEU A 98 -4.22 -20.68 13.36
N GLY A 99 -5.11 -19.84 12.84
CA GLY A 99 -6.50 -19.70 13.27
C GLY A 99 -7.50 -20.68 12.63
N LEU A 100 -7.11 -21.39 11.57
CA LEU A 100 -7.97 -22.39 10.92
C LEU A 100 -8.26 -23.55 11.87
N ASN A 101 -9.52 -23.98 11.92
CA ASN A 101 -9.99 -25.13 12.69
C ASN A 101 -11.05 -25.91 11.90
N ASP A 102 -11.63 -26.96 12.48
CA ASP A 102 -12.62 -27.80 11.79
C ASP A 102 -13.97 -27.09 11.55
N ASP A 103 -14.21 -25.98 12.27
CA ASP A 103 -15.51 -25.33 12.38
C ASP A 103 -15.62 -24.06 11.49
N ASN A 104 -14.51 -23.37 11.24
CA ASN A 104 -14.47 -22.09 10.52
C ASN A 104 -14.17 -22.10 8.99
N PRO A 105 -13.78 -23.19 8.30
CA PRO A 105 -13.24 -23.08 6.95
C PRO A 105 -14.31 -22.75 5.91
N GLN A 106 -15.54 -23.24 6.10
CA GLN A 106 -16.68 -22.93 5.23
C GLN A 106 -17.12 -21.47 5.41
N ALA A 107 -17.29 -21.04 6.65
CA ALA A 107 -17.66 -19.65 6.97
C ALA A 107 -16.63 -18.64 6.44
N LEU A 108 -15.34 -18.98 6.46
CA LEU A 108 -14.28 -18.16 5.88
C LEU A 108 -14.37 -18.10 4.37
N LEU A 109 -14.55 -19.23 3.69
CA LEU A 109 -14.67 -19.26 2.24
C LEU A 109 -15.90 -18.47 1.78
N ASP A 110 -17.05 -18.68 2.43
CA ASP A 110 -18.27 -17.95 2.12
C ASP A 110 -18.08 -16.44 2.32
N ARG A 111 -17.49 -16.00 3.44
CA ARG A 111 -17.20 -14.58 3.69
C ARG A 111 -16.18 -14.00 2.70
N LEU A 112 -15.16 -14.75 2.30
CA LEU A 112 -14.15 -14.31 1.32
C LEU A 112 -14.72 -14.22 -0.10
N LEU A 113 -15.70 -15.06 -0.44
CA LEU A 113 -16.38 -15.03 -1.74
C LEU A 113 -17.46 -13.95 -1.78
N ASP A 114 -18.21 -13.78 -0.69
CA ASP A 114 -19.32 -12.82 -0.55
C ASP A 114 -18.84 -11.40 -0.25
N THR A 115 -17.60 -11.24 0.25
CA THR A 115 -17.02 -9.91 0.33
C THR A 115 -16.91 -9.32 -1.08
N GLY A 116 -17.73 -8.30 -1.32
CA GLY A 116 -17.61 -7.33 -2.42
C GLY A 116 -16.34 -6.47 -2.32
N ALA A 117 -15.28 -7.03 -1.74
CA ALA A 117 -13.99 -6.40 -1.56
C ALA A 117 -13.53 -5.83 -2.92
N PRO A 118 -13.24 -4.53 -2.96
CA PRO A 118 -13.03 -3.83 -4.22
C PRO A 118 -11.69 -4.27 -4.84
N GLY A 119 -11.75 -4.67 -6.12
CA GLY A 119 -10.57 -5.00 -6.93
C GLY A 119 -10.58 -6.37 -7.61
N VAL A 120 -11.42 -7.31 -7.17
CA VAL A 120 -11.58 -8.60 -7.87
C VAL A 120 -13.07 -8.95 -7.95
N LYS A 121 -13.73 -8.52 -9.03
CA LYS A 121 -14.80 -9.35 -9.56
C LYS A 121 -14.11 -10.65 -9.98
N LEU A 122 -14.20 -11.70 -9.16
CA LEU A 122 -13.98 -13.06 -9.66
C LEU A 122 -14.84 -13.13 -10.91
N ALA A 123 -14.18 -13.27 -12.07
CA ALA A 123 -14.80 -13.12 -13.38
C ALA A 123 -16.20 -13.73 -13.32
N SER A 124 -17.20 -12.86 -13.41
CA SER A 124 -18.58 -13.29 -13.48
C SER A 124 -18.64 -14.18 -14.71
N SER A 125 -18.72 -15.49 -14.48
CA SER A 125 -19.23 -16.51 -15.40
C SER A 125 -18.86 -16.29 -16.87
N GLU A 126 -17.82 -16.98 -17.35
CA GLU A 126 -17.64 -17.50 -18.73
C GLU A 126 -16.14 -17.55 -19.10
N ALA A 127 -15.44 -18.57 -18.63
CA ALA A 127 -14.33 -19.26 -19.32
C ALA A 127 -13.47 -20.02 -18.28
N SER A 128 -13.57 -21.35 -18.32
CA SER A 128 -12.76 -22.31 -17.57
C SER A 128 -12.92 -22.27 -16.04
N ALA A 129 -13.71 -23.20 -15.50
CA ALA A 129 -13.92 -23.38 -14.06
C ALA A 129 -12.58 -23.47 -13.28
N PRO A 130 -12.32 -22.60 -12.28
CA PRO A 130 -11.37 -22.93 -11.25
C PRO A 130 -12.07 -23.87 -10.27
N VAL A 131 -11.48 -25.04 -10.06
CA VAL A 131 -11.97 -26.08 -9.14
C VAL A 131 -12.33 -25.44 -7.79
N PRO A 132 -13.56 -25.60 -7.28
CA PRO A 132 -13.96 -25.04 -5.99
C PRO A 132 -13.00 -25.55 -4.93
N VAL A 133 -12.56 -24.66 -4.03
CA VAL A 133 -11.84 -25.08 -2.82
C VAL A 133 -12.81 -25.98 -2.06
N GLU A 134 -12.55 -27.28 -2.08
CA GLU A 134 -13.42 -28.26 -1.44
C GLU A 134 -13.23 -28.15 0.07
N VAL A 135 -14.29 -27.74 0.78
CA VAL A 135 -14.26 -27.51 2.23
C VAL A 135 -13.83 -28.78 2.99
N ALA A 136 -14.22 -29.96 2.50
CA ALA A 136 -13.81 -31.23 3.10
C ALA A 136 -12.28 -31.41 3.05
N SER A 137 -11.67 -31.21 1.88
CA SER A 137 -10.22 -31.27 1.68
C SER A 137 -9.47 -30.22 2.52
N LEU A 138 -10.05 -29.02 2.68
CA LEU A 138 -9.49 -27.99 3.56
C LEU A 138 -9.55 -28.39 5.04
N LYS A 139 -10.67 -28.99 5.50
CA LYS A 139 -10.78 -29.53 6.87
C LYS A 139 -9.77 -30.65 7.11
N ASP A 140 -9.62 -31.55 6.15
CA ASP A 140 -8.64 -32.64 6.24
C ASP A 140 -7.21 -32.10 6.34
N ALA A 141 -6.89 -31.03 5.61
CA ALA A 141 -5.59 -30.36 5.71
C ALA A 141 -5.32 -29.78 7.09
N VAL A 142 -6.33 -29.11 7.67
CA VAL A 142 -6.24 -28.54 9.02
C VAL A 142 -6.04 -29.64 10.06
N ARG A 143 -6.71 -30.78 9.92
CA ARG A 143 -6.54 -31.95 10.79
C ARG A 143 -5.14 -32.53 10.70
N LEU A 144 -4.61 -32.71 9.49
CA LEU A 144 -3.26 -33.19 9.23
C LEU A 144 -2.19 -32.27 9.84
N ILE A 145 -2.40 -30.95 9.81
CA ILE A 145 -1.48 -29.98 10.40
C ILE A 145 -1.52 -30.02 11.94
N LYS A 146 -2.71 -30.13 12.53
CA LYS A 146 -2.87 -30.11 13.99
C LYS A 146 -2.50 -31.43 14.66
N ASN A 147 -2.80 -32.54 14.00
CA ASN A 147 -2.50 -33.89 14.45
C ASN A 147 -1.62 -34.56 13.38
N PRO A 148 -0.31 -34.26 13.36
CA PRO A 148 0.59 -34.93 12.44
C PRO A 148 0.57 -36.44 12.73
N PRO A 149 0.60 -37.30 11.69
CA PRO A 149 0.74 -38.74 11.91
C PRO A 149 1.99 -39.01 12.75
N ALA A 150 1.88 -39.93 13.72
CA ALA A 150 2.98 -40.24 14.62
C ALA A 150 4.24 -40.58 13.82
N PRO A 151 5.42 -40.03 14.18
CA PRO A 151 6.65 -40.40 13.51
C PRO A 151 6.83 -41.92 13.61
N PRO A 152 7.40 -42.57 12.57
CA PRO A 152 7.79 -43.96 12.68
C PRO A 152 8.69 -44.08 13.91
N LEU A 153 8.35 -44.97 14.84
CA LEU A 153 9.16 -45.24 16.03
C LEU A 153 10.58 -45.57 15.54
N GLU A 154 11.57 -44.74 15.89
CA GLU A 154 12.97 -45.07 15.70
C GLU A 154 13.23 -46.37 16.47
N ALA A 155 13.54 -47.43 15.72
CA ALA A 155 13.80 -48.75 16.26
C ALA A 155 15.16 -48.78 16.95
N ASP A 156 15.18 -48.39 18.23
CA ASP A 156 16.30 -48.68 19.14
C ASP A 156 16.34 -50.19 19.42
N GLY A 157 16.96 -50.96 18.54
CA GLY A 157 17.27 -52.37 18.78
C GLY A 157 17.67 -53.15 17.52
N PRO A 158 18.79 -53.91 17.54
CA PRO A 158 19.19 -54.74 16.40
C PRO A 158 18.38 -56.05 16.39
N VAL A 159 17.11 -56.01 15.98
CA VAL A 159 16.29 -57.22 15.79
C VAL A 159 15.38 -57.05 14.57
N ALA A 160 15.61 -57.94 13.59
CA ALA A 160 14.72 -58.34 12.48
C ALA A 160 14.27 -57.27 11.47
N LEU A 161 15.01 -57.23 10.35
CA LEU A 161 14.63 -56.67 9.04
C LEU A 161 13.53 -57.52 8.35
N GLU A 162 12.39 -57.77 8.99
CA GLU A 162 11.23 -58.33 8.31
C GLU A 162 9.96 -57.52 8.61
N ALA A 163 9.60 -56.70 7.63
CA ALA A 163 8.23 -56.33 7.25
C ALA A 163 7.35 -55.63 8.31
N ALA A 164 7.56 -54.33 8.47
CA ALA A 164 6.47 -53.38 8.68
C ALA A 164 6.93 -51.96 8.31
N GLU A 165 7.24 -51.73 7.03
CA GLU A 165 7.11 -50.36 6.52
C GLU A 165 5.64 -49.96 6.70
N PRO A 166 5.32 -48.81 7.31
CA PRO A 166 3.93 -48.37 7.37
C PRO A 166 3.48 -48.16 5.93
N GLU A 167 2.71 -49.10 5.39
CA GLU A 167 2.11 -49.00 4.06
C GLU A 167 1.05 -47.90 4.14
N VAL A 168 1.49 -46.63 4.07
CA VAL A 168 0.61 -45.49 3.82
C VAL A 168 -0.14 -45.85 2.56
N THR A 169 -1.42 -46.17 2.72
CA THR A 169 -2.16 -46.75 1.61
C THR A 169 -2.20 -45.70 0.50
N ARG A 170 -2.06 -46.08 -0.77
CA ARG A 170 -2.09 -45.13 -1.90
C ARG A 170 -3.25 -44.13 -1.82
N ALA A 171 -4.38 -44.56 -1.24
CA ALA A 171 -5.54 -43.71 -0.96
C ALA A 171 -5.30 -42.62 0.10
N GLU A 172 -4.54 -42.89 1.16
CA GLU A 172 -4.17 -41.93 2.21
C GLU A 172 -3.19 -40.89 1.70
N ALA A 173 -2.21 -41.30 0.90
CA ALA A 173 -1.28 -40.40 0.22
C ALA A 173 -2.03 -39.42 -0.71
N LEU A 174 -2.99 -39.92 -1.49
CA LEU A 174 -3.83 -39.09 -2.36
C LEU A 174 -4.71 -38.11 -1.59
N ARG A 175 -5.33 -38.52 -0.46
CA ARG A 175 -6.11 -37.62 0.40
C ARG A 175 -5.25 -36.51 1.00
N THR A 176 -4.05 -36.86 1.48
CA THR A 176 -3.10 -35.90 2.05
C THR A 176 -2.68 -34.87 1.00
N GLN A 177 -2.41 -35.32 -0.23
CA GLN A 177 -2.11 -34.44 -1.35
C GLN A 177 -3.29 -33.51 -1.69
N GLN A 178 -4.51 -34.05 -1.80
CA GLN A 178 -5.72 -33.25 -2.06
C GLN A 178 -5.97 -32.20 -0.98
N ALA A 179 -5.71 -32.54 0.28
CA ALA A 179 -5.81 -31.64 1.41
C ALA A 179 -4.81 -30.47 1.30
N PHE A 180 -3.53 -30.73 1.04
CA PHE A 180 -2.54 -29.68 0.84
C PHE A 180 -2.80 -28.84 -0.41
N ASP A 181 -3.30 -29.44 -1.49
CA ASP A 181 -3.71 -28.71 -2.70
C ASP A 181 -4.87 -27.73 -2.40
N ALA A 182 -5.85 -28.16 -1.59
CA ALA A 182 -6.96 -27.30 -1.17
C ALA A 182 -6.48 -26.13 -0.29
N LEU A 183 -5.57 -26.39 0.64
CA LEU A 183 -4.95 -25.34 1.47
C LEU A 183 -4.14 -24.36 0.61
N GLY A 184 -3.37 -24.86 -0.36
CA GLY A 184 -2.61 -24.02 -1.28
C GLY A 184 -3.50 -23.10 -2.12
N ARG A 185 -4.65 -23.59 -2.61
CA ARG A 185 -5.65 -22.77 -3.32
C ARG A 185 -6.31 -21.74 -2.42
N PHE A 186 -6.62 -22.12 -1.18
CA PHE A 186 -7.16 -21.19 -0.18
C PHE A 186 -6.17 -20.04 0.09
N ASP A 187 -4.90 -20.35 0.33
CA ASP A 187 -3.86 -19.34 0.56
C ASP A 187 -3.66 -18.43 -0.66
N ALA A 188 -3.69 -19.00 -1.86
CA ALA A 188 -3.64 -18.22 -3.09
C ALA A 188 -4.82 -17.24 -3.22
N LEU A 189 -6.03 -17.68 -2.84
CA LEU A 189 -7.22 -16.83 -2.84
C LEU A 189 -7.12 -15.71 -1.80
N VAL A 190 -6.70 -16.01 -0.57
CA VAL A 190 -6.49 -15.01 0.49
C VAL A 190 -5.43 -14.00 0.05
N ARG A 191 -4.29 -14.47 -0.48
CA ARG A 191 -3.22 -13.64 -1.01
C ARG A 191 -3.72 -12.69 -2.10
N ALA A 192 -4.45 -13.21 -3.09
CA ALA A 192 -4.96 -12.40 -4.19
C ALA A 192 -5.94 -11.30 -3.71
N ARG A 193 -6.82 -11.62 -2.76
CA ARG A 193 -7.75 -10.64 -2.16
C ARG A 193 -7.02 -9.57 -1.35
N LEU A 194 -6.01 -9.96 -0.57
CA LEU A 194 -5.20 -9.02 0.18
C LEU A 194 -4.42 -8.09 -0.75
N GLU A 195 -3.76 -8.62 -1.79
CA GLU A 195 -3.01 -7.82 -2.77
C GLU A 195 -3.90 -6.75 -3.41
N ALA A 196 -5.08 -7.14 -3.91
CA ALA A 196 -6.04 -6.21 -4.50
C ALA A 196 -6.49 -5.11 -3.51
N ALA A 197 -6.72 -5.48 -2.24
CA ALA A 197 -7.09 -4.52 -1.21
C ALA A 197 -5.94 -3.56 -0.87
N PHE A 198 -4.69 -4.04 -0.83
CA PHE A 198 -3.50 -3.21 -0.61
C PHE A 198 -3.25 -2.25 -1.78
N GLU A 199 -3.40 -2.70 -3.02
CA GLU A 199 -3.28 -1.85 -4.21
C GLU A 199 -4.30 -0.70 -4.18
N LEU A 200 -5.57 -1.02 -3.89
CA LEU A 200 -6.62 -0.02 -3.82
C LEU A 200 -6.44 0.93 -2.63
N ALA A 201 -6.00 0.41 -1.48
CA ALA A 201 -5.64 1.22 -0.32
C ALA A 201 -4.51 2.19 -0.64
N ALA A 202 -3.49 1.75 -1.38
CA ALA A 202 -2.38 2.59 -1.82
C ALA A 202 -2.83 3.67 -2.80
N HIS A 203 -3.74 3.35 -3.73
CA HIS A 203 -4.32 4.33 -4.65
C HIS A 203 -5.10 5.42 -3.90
N ASP A 204 -6.03 5.04 -3.03
CA ASP A 204 -6.83 5.97 -2.23
C ASP A 204 -5.95 6.80 -1.28
N TYR A 205 -4.92 6.18 -0.69
CA TYR A 205 -3.96 6.87 0.16
C TYR A 205 -3.25 7.99 -0.63
N ARG A 206 -2.66 7.68 -1.79
CA ARG A 206 -1.91 8.66 -2.59
C ARG A 206 -2.80 9.78 -3.10
N ALA A 207 -4.02 9.46 -3.53
CA ALA A 207 -4.97 10.47 -4.01
C ALA A 207 -5.30 11.47 -2.89
N LYS A 208 -5.61 10.99 -1.68
CA LYS A 208 -5.95 11.85 -0.55
C LYS A 208 -4.74 12.57 0.04
N ALA A 209 -3.57 11.93 0.07
CA ALA A 209 -2.34 12.55 0.55
C ALA A 209 -1.96 13.75 -0.31
N ARG A 210 -2.08 13.62 -1.64
CA ARG A 210 -1.90 14.74 -2.58
C ARG A 210 -2.93 15.85 -2.35
N LEU A 211 -4.19 15.50 -2.13
CA LEU A 211 -5.23 16.48 -1.85
C LEU A 211 -4.96 17.25 -0.55
N SER A 212 -4.62 16.56 0.54
CA SER A 212 -4.28 17.21 1.80
C SER A 212 -3.00 18.05 1.68
N ALA A 213 -2.01 17.57 0.92
CA ALA A 213 -0.79 18.34 0.68
C ALA A 213 -1.10 19.62 -0.10
N ALA A 214 -2.03 19.57 -1.06
CA ALA A 214 -2.44 20.74 -1.82
C ALA A 214 -3.15 21.77 -0.94
N VAL A 215 -4.00 21.33 -0.02
CA VAL A 215 -4.66 22.19 0.96
C VAL A 215 -3.65 22.84 1.90
N VAL A 216 -2.71 22.06 2.44
CA VAL A 216 -1.64 22.56 3.33
C VAL A 216 -0.75 23.56 2.59
N SER A 217 -0.34 23.23 1.36
CA SER A 217 0.47 24.08 0.49
C SER A 217 -0.24 25.40 0.19
N LEU A 218 -1.54 25.36 -0.16
CA LEU A 218 -2.35 26.55 -0.38
C LEU A 218 -2.44 27.41 0.89
N GLY A 219 -2.66 26.80 2.05
CA GLY A 219 -2.70 27.51 3.33
C GLY A 219 -1.38 28.21 3.65
N LEU A 220 -0.24 27.52 3.47
CA LEU A 220 1.09 28.09 3.66
C LEU A 220 1.37 29.22 2.67
N ALA A 221 1.01 29.05 1.39
CA ALA A 221 1.21 30.07 0.39
C ALA A 221 0.40 31.33 0.69
N LEU A 222 -0.87 31.20 1.09
CA LEU A 222 -1.70 32.33 1.51
C LEU A 222 -1.17 33.02 2.76
N ALA A 223 -0.65 32.27 3.74
CA ALA A 223 -0.01 32.84 4.92
C ALA A 223 1.25 33.64 4.57
N CYS A 224 2.09 33.12 3.67
CA CYS A 224 3.24 33.86 3.14
C CYS A 224 2.82 35.11 2.36
N GLY A 225 1.77 35.02 1.53
CA GLY A 225 1.21 36.16 0.80
C GLY A 225 0.70 37.25 1.72
N ALA A 226 -0.01 36.89 2.80
CA ALA A 226 -0.46 37.83 3.82
C ALA A 226 0.72 38.50 4.55
N ALA A 227 1.74 37.73 4.92
CA ALA A 227 2.93 38.27 5.56
C ALA A 227 3.70 39.23 4.65
N PHE A 228 3.75 38.95 3.35
CA PHE A 228 4.38 39.82 2.36
C PHE A 228 3.58 41.10 2.15
N ALA A 229 2.26 41.01 1.98
CA ALA A 229 1.38 42.17 1.87
C ALA A 229 1.46 43.09 3.10
N TYR A 230 1.64 42.52 4.30
CA TYR A 230 1.83 43.31 5.52
C TYR A 230 3.20 44.00 5.58
N ALA A 231 4.23 43.44 4.95
CA ALA A 231 5.60 43.96 5.01
C ALA A 231 5.90 44.98 3.90
N ASP A 232 5.17 44.93 2.78
CA ASP A 232 5.43 45.73 1.59
C ASP A 232 4.13 46.20 0.93
N ASP A 233 3.81 47.49 1.10
CA ASP A 233 2.62 48.15 0.54
C ASP A 233 2.77 48.51 -0.95
N THR A 234 3.91 48.21 -1.58
CA THR A 234 4.16 48.60 -2.98
C THR A 234 3.39 47.77 -4.01
N VAL A 235 2.93 46.57 -3.63
CA VAL A 235 2.24 45.64 -4.52
C VAL A 235 0.77 45.52 -4.12
N PRO A 236 -0.20 45.63 -5.06
CA PRO A 236 -1.61 45.47 -4.74
C PRO A 236 -1.90 44.12 -4.10
N GLU A 237 -2.58 44.11 -2.95
CA GLU A 237 -2.89 42.90 -2.17
C GLU A 237 -3.50 41.78 -3.03
N GLY A 238 -4.44 42.14 -3.92
CA GLY A 238 -5.10 41.18 -4.81
C GLY A 238 -4.12 40.41 -5.71
N VAL A 239 -3.03 41.04 -6.15
CA VAL A 239 -1.99 40.40 -6.97
C VAL A 239 -1.16 39.44 -6.13
N VAL A 240 -0.81 39.83 -4.90
CA VAL A 240 -0.04 38.99 -3.96
C VAL A 240 -0.82 37.75 -3.57
N PHE A 241 -2.10 37.90 -3.21
CA PHE A 241 -2.96 36.77 -2.85
C PHE A 241 -3.27 35.85 -4.04
N ALA A 242 -3.50 36.41 -5.24
CA ALA A 242 -3.69 35.60 -6.44
C ALA A 242 -2.42 34.81 -6.79
N GLY A 243 -1.24 35.45 -6.74
CA GLY A 243 0.05 34.80 -6.96
C GLY A 243 0.31 33.69 -5.94
N ALA A 244 0.06 33.95 -4.66
CA ALA A 244 0.15 32.96 -3.59
C ALA A 244 -0.78 31.76 -3.81
N ALA A 245 -2.04 32.00 -4.19
CA ALA A 245 -2.98 30.92 -4.47
C ALA A 245 -2.53 30.04 -5.63
N ILE A 246 -2.04 30.65 -6.72
CA ILE A 246 -1.51 29.92 -7.88
C ILE A 246 -0.28 29.10 -7.48
N LEU A 247 0.68 29.69 -6.77
CA LEU A 247 1.87 29.01 -6.27
C LEU A 247 1.52 27.83 -5.37
N GLY A 248 0.61 28.03 -4.42
CA GLY A 248 0.14 27.00 -3.49
C GLY A 248 -0.51 25.82 -4.19
N LEU A 249 -1.35 26.08 -5.21
CA LEU A 249 -2.01 25.04 -6.01
C LEU A 249 -1.02 24.27 -6.91
N LEU A 250 -0.05 24.96 -7.49
CA LEU A 250 0.93 24.36 -8.40
C LEU A 250 2.08 23.64 -7.68
N ALA A 251 2.35 23.97 -6.42
CA ALA A 251 3.46 23.41 -5.63
C ALA A 251 3.45 21.88 -5.55
N VAL A 252 2.33 21.25 -5.22
CA VAL A 252 2.24 19.79 -5.07
C VAL A 252 2.43 19.02 -6.38
N PRO A 253 1.77 19.37 -7.51
CA PRO A 253 2.03 18.69 -8.78
C PRO A 253 3.40 19.03 -9.38
N LEU A 254 3.98 20.21 -9.11
CA LEU A 254 5.32 20.58 -9.59
C LEU A 254 6.45 19.91 -8.82
N ALA A 255 6.26 19.58 -7.54
CA ALA A 255 7.29 18.99 -6.69
C ALA A 255 8.10 17.84 -7.35
N PRO A 256 7.48 16.80 -7.97
CA PRO A 256 8.23 15.70 -8.58
C PRO A 256 9.03 16.09 -9.83
N ILE A 257 8.67 17.17 -10.53
CA ILE A 257 9.27 17.58 -11.82
C ILE A 257 10.13 18.85 -11.71
N ALA A 258 10.12 19.53 -10.56
CA ALA A 258 10.78 20.82 -10.37
C ALA A 258 12.28 20.75 -10.63
N LYS A 259 12.95 19.67 -10.21
CA LYS A 259 14.39 19.47 -10.42
C LYS A 259 14.73 19.37 -11.91
N ASP A 260 13.96 18.58 -12.65
CA ASP A 260 14.19 18.34 -14.08
C ASP A 260 13.92 19.61 -14.90
N LEU A 261 12.83 20.32 -14.59
CA LEU A 261 12.51 21.62 -15.21
C LEU A 261 13.62 22.64 -14.97
N THR A 262 14.13 22.72 -13.74
CA THR A 262 15.20 23.67 -13.41
C THR A 262 16.51 23.30 -14.10
N SER A 263 16.83 22.00 -14.17
CA SER A 263 18.01 21.53 -14.90
C SER A 263 17.94 21.89 -16.39
N ALA A 264 16.77 21.70 -17.01
CA ALA A 264 16.54 22.04 -18.41
C ALA A 264 16.64 23.56 -18.65
N LEU A 265 16.04 24.38 -17.78
CA LEU A 265 16.12 25.84 -17.85
C LEU A 265 17.55 26.36 -17.70
N ARG A 266 18.34 25.78 -16.78
CA ARG A 266 19.77 26.12 -16.65
C ARG A 266 20.55 25.79 -17.91
N ALA A 267 20.38 24.60 -18.46
CA ALA A 267 21.03 24.21 -19.70
C ALA A 267 20.68 25.16 -20.87
N ALA A 268 19.42 25.60 -20.97
CA ALA A 268 18.98 26.58 -21.95
C ALA A 268 19.59 27.97 -21.73
N SER A 269 19.65 28.44 -20.47
CA SER A 269 20.33 29.69 -20.10
C SER A 269 21.81 29.66 -20.47
N ASP A 270 22.51 28.57 -20.16
CA ASP A 270 23.93 28.44 -20.47
C ASP A 270 24.19 28.43 -21.98
N ALA A 271 23.35 27.71 -22.74
CA ALA A 271 23.38 27.76 -24.20
C ALA A 271 23.19 29.19 -24.73
N LEU A 272 22.20 29.93 -24.23
CA LEU A 272 21.94 31.31 -24.62
C LEU A 272 23.12 32.24 -24.29
N LYS A 273 23.73 32.10 -23.11
CA LYS A 273 24.94 32.84 -22.72
C LYS A 273 26.09 32.60 -23.70
N THR A 274 26.32 31.35 -24.11
CA THR A 274 27.40 31.01 -25.05
C THR A 274 27.19 31.54 -26.47
N VAL A 275 25.95 31.63 -26.93
CA VAL A 275 25.61 32.26 -28.24
C VAL A 275 25.82 33.76 -28.17
N THR A 276 25.40 34.38 -27.06
CA THR A 276 25.51 35.84 -26.87
C THR A 276 26.96 36.30 -26.63
N SER A 277 27.83 35.45 -26.09
CA SER A 277 29.25 35.78 -25.86
C SER A 277 30.14 35.62 -27.11
N LYS A 278 29.62 34.98 -28.18
CA LYS A 278 30.36 34.71 -29.43
C LYS A 278 30.01 35.67 -30.58
N GLY A 279 28.97 36.48 -30.45
CA GLY A 279 28.57 37.52 -31.43
C GLY A 279 28.85 38.92 -30.91
#